data_AF-A0A0M4G3N6-F1
#
_entry.id   AF-A0A0M4G3N6-F1
#
_cell.length_a   1.000
_cell.length_b   1.000
_cell.length_c   1.000
_cell.angle_alpha   90.00
_cell.angle_beta   90.00
_cell.angle_gamma   90.00
#
_symmetry.space_group_name_H-M   'P 1'
#
loop_
_entity.id
_entity.type
_entity.pdbx_description
1 polymer ?
#
loop_
_entity_poly.entity_id
_entity_poly.type
_entity_poly.pdbx_seq_one_letter_code
_entity_poly.pdbx_strand_id
1 'polypeptide(L)' 'MKKSKVIVPIMIVVAVLATIMLNQDEYNEVTTINKILIIVGAAIVSSVIGYFLLGADVDKVDPKSNDYEVKSKKGNRK' A
#
# COMPACT_ATOMS: atom_id res chain seq x y z
N MET A 1 -3.69 8.13 7.91
CA MET A 1 -2.34 8.30 7.31
C MET A 1 -2.53 8.55 5.82
N LYS A 2 -1.81 9.53 5.22
CA LYS A 2 -2.02 9.88 3.80
C LYS A 2 -1.72 8.66 2.93
N LYS A 3 -2.69 8.24 2.09
CA LYS A 3 -2.68 7.01 1.27
C LYS A 3 -1.40 6.84 0.43
N SER A 4 -0.69 7.93 0.17
CA SER A 4 0.59 7.99 -0.53
C SER A 4 1.78 7.31 0.17
N LYS A 5 1.76 7.12 1.49
CA LYS A 5 2.94 6.57 2.22
C LYS A 5 3.17 5.08 1.97
N VAL A 6 2.14 4.34 1.53
CA VAL A 6 2.23 2.88 1.29
C VAL A 6 2.39 2.54 -0.20
N ILE A 7 1.95 3.43 -1.10
CA ILE A 7 2.05 3.22 -2.55
C ILE A 7 3.49 3.28 -3.06
N VAL A 8 4.30 4.19 -2.53
CA VAL A 8 5.71 4.36 -2.95
C VAL A 8 6.54 3.08 -2.75
N PRO A 9 6.53 2.41 -1.57
CA PRO A 9 7.29 1.17 -1.41
C PRO A 9 6.77 0.02 -2.29
N ILE A 10 5.45 -0.08 -2.52
CA ILE A 10 4.88 -1.08 -3.44
C ILE A 10 5.44 -0.89 -4.86
N MET A 11 5.49 0.36 -5.33
CA MET A 11 6.06 0.68 -6.65
C MET A 11 7.52 0.23 -6.80
N ILE A 12 8.34 0.43 -5.76
CA ILE A 12 9.75 0.04 -5.78
C ILE A 12 9.88 -1.49 -5.85
N VAL A 13 9.10 -2.22 -5.04
CA VAL A 13 9.13 -3.69 -5.03
C VAL A 13 8.75 -4.25 -6.41
N VAL A 14 7.69 -3.72 -7.03
CA VAL A 14 7.24 -4.15 -8.36
C VAL A 14 8.30 -3.88 -9.43
N ALA A 15 8.95 -2.71 -9.40
CA ALA A 15 9.98 -2.37 -10.37
C ALA A 15 11.20 -3.31 -10.28
N VAL A 16 11.62 -3.66 -9.06
CA VAL A 16 12.73 -4.61 -8.84
C VAL A 16 12.34 -6.01 -9.32
N LEU A 17 11.15 -6.51 -8.96
CA LEU A 17 10.69 -7.84 -9.37
C LEU A 17 10.56 -7.95 -10.89
N ALA A 18 9.98 -6.94 -11.55
CA ALA A 18 9.88 -6.89 -12.99
C ALA A 18 11.27 -6.87 -13.64
N THR A 19 12.20 -6.08 -13.10
CA THR A 19 13.57 -6.03 -13.63
C THR A 19 14.29 -7.37 -13.49
N ILE A 20 14.13 -8.07 -12.36
CA ILE A 20 14.71 -9.41 -12.16
C ILE A 20 14.13 -10.39 -13.18
N MET A 21 12.80 -10.44 -13.32
CA MET A 21 12.14 -11.32 -14.30
C MET A 21 12.62 -11.04 -15.72
N LEU A 22 12.60 -9.78 -16.15
CA LEU A 22 12.94 -9.44 -17.54
C LEU A 22 14.45 -9.54 -17.85
N ASN A 23 15.31 -9.65 -16.83
CA ASN A 23 16.74 -9.92 -17.01
C ASN A 23 17.08 -11.41 -16.99
N GLN A 24 16.13 -12.30 -16.77
CA GLN A 24 16.36 -13.74 -16.94
C GLN A 24 16.64 -14.07 -18.42
N ASP A 25 17.47 -15.08 -18.66
CA ASP A 25 17.92 -15.48 -20.00
C ASP A 25 16.75 -15.83 -20.94
N GLU A 26 15.63 -16.28 -20.37
CA GLU A 26 14.39 -16.63 -21.07
C GLU A 26 13.72 -15.43 -21.76
N TYR A 27 13.97 -14.20 -21.28
CA TYR A 27 13.37 -12.97 -21.81
C TYR A 27 14.41 -12.06 -22.50
N ASN A 28 15.55 -12.63 -22.90
CA ASN A 28 16.61 -11.87 -23.57
C ASN A 28 16.26 -11.47 -25.02
N GLU A 29 15.24 -12.11 -25.60
CA GLU A 29 14.66 -11.72 -26.90
C GLU A 29 13.93 -10.38 -26.88
N VAL A 30 13.53 -9.91 -25.68
CA VAL A 30 12.77 -8.69 -25.53
C VAL A 30 13.71 -7.49 -25.59
N THR A 31 13.54 -6.61 -26.56
CA THR A 31 14.33 -5.38 -26.67
C THR A 31 14.24 -4.52 -25.40
N THR A 32 15.32 -3.86 -25.01
CA THR A 32 15.40 -3.01 -23.80
C THR A 32 14.25 -2.01 -23.67
N ILE A 33 13.80 -1.43 -24.78
CA ILE A 33 12.65 -0.49 -24.81
C ILE A 33 11.36 -1.17 -24.33
N ASN A 34 11.10 -2.39 -24.82
CA ASN A 34 9.93 -3.17 -24.42
C ASN A 34 10.03 -3.58 -22.96
N LYS A 35 11.24 -3.91 -22.47
CA LYS A 35 11.45 -4.21 -21.05
C LYS A 35 11.06 -3.02 -20.16
N ILE A 36 11.48 -1.81 -20.54
CA ILE A 36 11.13 -0.58 -19.80
C ILE A 36 9.61 -0.34 -19.84
N LEU A 37 8.96 -0.50 -21.00
CA LEU A 37 7.51 -0.36 -21.12
C LEU A 37 6.75 -1.34 -20.22
N ILE A 38 7.20 -2.59 -20.14
CA ILE A 38 6.60 -3.62 -19.27
C ILE A 38 6.78 -3.23 -17.80
N ILE A 39 7.98 -2.81 -17.39
CA ILE A 39 8.25 -2.39 -16.00
C ILE A 39 7.36 -1.21 -15.61
N VAL A 40 7.26 -0.19 -16.47
CA VAL A 40 6.41 1.00 -16.24
C VAL A 40 4.94 0.61 -16.19
N GLY A 41 4.47 -0.22 -17.13
CA GLY A 41 3.09 -0.70 -17.16
C GLY A 41 2.72 -1.51 -15.91
N ALA A 42 3.60 -2.43 -15.50
CA ALA A 42 3.41 -3.24 -14.30
C ALA A 42 3.36 -2.39 -13.03
N ALA A 43 4.26 -1.39 -12.91
CA ALA A 43 4.28 -0.48 -11.78
C ALA A 43 2.99 0.35 -11.68
N ILE A 44 2.50 0.90 -12.80
CA ILE A 44 1.26 1.69 -12.83
C ILE A 44 0.08 0.80 -12.45
N VAL A 45 -0.09 -0.36 -13.08
CA VAL A 45 -1.23 -1.26 -12.82
C VAL A 45 -1.24 -1.71 -11.35
N SER A 46 -0.08 -2.10 -10.81
CA SER A 46 0.03 -2.50 -9.41
C SER A 46 -0.29 -1.35 -8.45
N SER A 47 0.13 -0.12 -8.76
CA SER A 47 -0.19 1.05 -7.94
C SER A 47 -1.69 1.36 -7.88
N VAL A 48 -2.40 1.19 -9.00
CA VAL A 48 -3.86 1.38 -9.07
C VAL A 48 -4.58 0.32 -8.23
N ILE A 49 -4.19 -0.94 -8.39
CA ILE A 49 -4.75 -2.05 -7.60
C ILE A 49 -4.47 -1.85 -6.11
N GLY A 50 -3.23 -1.50 -5.76
CA GLY A 50 -2.82 -1.22 -4.37
C GLY A 50 -3.60 -0.04 -3.76
N TYR A 51 -3.85 1.03 -4.53
CA TYR A 51 -4.68 2.14 -4.08
C TYR A 51 -6.11 1.71 -3.78
N PHE A 52 -6.70 0.88 -4.65
CA PHE A 52 -8.08 0.41 -4.46
C PHE A 52 -8.19 -0.54 -3.26
N LEU A 53 -7.27 -1.51 -3.15
CA LEU A 53 -7.24 -2.48 -2.05
C LEU A 53 -7.00 -1.81 -0.70
N LEU A 54 -5.93 -1.01 -0.57
CA LEU A 54 -5.64 -0.31 0.69
C LEU A 54 -6.65 0.80 0.98
N GLY A 55 -7.20 1.41 -0.07
CA GLY A 55 -8.24 2.43 0.04
C GLY A 55 -9.50 1.92 0.72
N ALA A 56 -9.84 0.63 0.56
CA ALA A 56 -10.97 -0.02 1.21
C ALA A 56 -10.70 -0.43 2.67
N ASP A 57 -9.44 -0.67 3.04
CA ASP A 57 -9.07 -1.22 4.35
C ASP A 57 -8.79 -0.12 5.41
N VAL A 58 -8.42 1.09 4.97
CA VAL A 58 -8.14 2.22 5.90
C VAL A 58 -9.38 2.82 6.57
N ASP A 59 -10.59 2.51 6.11
CA ASP A 59 -11.84 3.10 6.61
C ASP A 59 -12.55 2.24 7.69
N LYS A 60 -11.93 1.14 8.16
CA LYS A 60 -12.47 0.30 9.25
C LYS A 60 -11.64 0.32 10.53
N VAL A 61 -11.06 1.48 10.87
CA VAL A 61 -10.64 1.69 12.25
C VAL A 61 -11.90 1.93 13.06
N ASP A 62 -12.45 0.87 13.65
CA ASP A 62 -13.53 0.98 14.63
C ASP A 62 -13.11 2.04 15.65
N PRO A 63 -13.85 3.17 15.79
CA PRO A 63 -13.46 4.21 16.72
C PRO A 63 -13.35 3.56 18.09
N LYS A 64 -12.16 3.61 18.69
CA LYS A 64 -11.95 3.17 20.07
C LYS A 64 -12.97 3.93 20.92
N SER A 65 -13.95 3.22 21.49
CA SER A 65 -14.94 3.86 22.34
C SER A 65 -14.20 4.43 23.55
N ASN A 66 -14.41 5.73 23.81
CA ASN A 66 -13.77 6.45 24.91
C ASN A 66 -14.55 6.24 26.22
N ASP A 67 -15.09 5.03 26.46
CA ASP A 67 -16.01 4.75 27.58
C ASP A 67 -15.30 4.59 28.95
N TYR A 68 -14.19 5.29 29.16
CA TYR A 68 -13.46 5.31 30.43
C TYR A 68 -13.25 6.72 31.00
N GLU A 69 -14.00 7.72 30.53
CA GLU A 69 -14.13 8.98 31.27
C GLU A 69 -15.52 9.13 31.90
N VAL A 70 -15.52 9.30 33.22
CA VAL A 70 -16.64 9.79 34.06
C VAL A 70 -17.61 8.74 34.62
N LYS A 71 -17.13 7.89 35.53
CA LYS A 71 -17.89 7.50 36.76
C LYS A 71 -16.97 7.35 37.98
N SER A 72 -16.28 8.41 38.35
CA SER A 72 -15.65 8.52 39.68
C SER A 72 -15.76 9.94 40.23
N LYS A 73 -17.00 10.43 40.40
CA LYS A 73 -17.26 11.61 41.24
C LYS A 73 -18.72 11.66 41.70
N LYS A 74 -19.19 10.59 42.35
CA LYS A 74 -20.38 10.70 43.21
C LYS A 74 -20.31 9.71 44.37
N GLY A 75 -19.21 9.81 45.09
CA GLY A 75 -19.02 9.16 46.38
C GLY A 75 -18.33 10.14 47.30
N ASN A 76 -19.10 10.69 48.23
CA ASN A 76 -18.65 11.33 49.47
C ASN A 76 -18.19 12.80 49.43
N ARG A 77 -19.03 13.70 49.97
CA ARG A 77 -18.64 14.70 50.99
C ARG A 77 -19.85 15.47 51.53
N LYS A 78 -20.06 15.25 52.84
CA LYS A 78 -20.79 16.02 53.86
C LYS A 78 -22.31 15.97 53.85
#